data_AF-A0A3M2HLA1-F1
#
_entry.id   AF-A0A3M2HLA1-F1
#
_cell.length_a   1.000
_cell.length_b   1.000
_cell.length_c   1.000
_cell.angle_alpha   90.00
_cell.angle_beta   90.00
_cell.angle_gamma   90.00
#
_symmetry.space_group_name_H-M   'P 1'
#
loop_
_entity.id
_entity.type
_entity.pdbx_description
1 polymer ?
#
loop_
_entity_poly.entity_id
_entity_poly.type
_entity_poly.pdbx_seq_one_letter_code
_entity_poly.pdbx_strand_id
1 'polypeptide(L)'
;GKELQEGKELLKSGTIDLSLLDEAVERMCTKLMYTFPNCLSMTIHSLRKKKLEHWDKNKETSREWLALNMMTEAKAGFRAFNEGPKDNREVDFVRLRQLLAEGHEWNDDLIREISPQYKVKD
;
A
#
# COMPACT_ATOMS: atom_id res chain seq x y z
N GLY A 1 -30.02 -5.92 12.24
CA GLY A 1 -30.93 -6.83 12.95
C GLY A 1 -30.18 -8.07 13.38
N LYS A 2 -30.85 -8.98 14.10
CA LYS A 2 -30.27 -10.22 14.65
C LYS A 2 -29.59 -11.10 13.58
N GLU A 3 -30.22 -11.22 12.41
CA GLU A 3 -29.69 -11.96 11.25
C GLU A 3 -28.34 -11.40 10.74
N LEU A 4 -28.14 -10.07 10.79
CA LEU A 4 -26.87 -9.43 10.43
C LEU A 4 -25.76 -9.79 11.42
N GLN A 5 -26.10 -9.96 12.70
CA GLN A 5 -25.14 -10.29 13.74
C GLN A 5 -24.72 -11.76 13.63
N GLU A 6 -25.68 -12.66 13.49
CA GLU A 6 -25.45 -14.10 13.29
C GLU A 6 -24.63 -14.37 12.02
N GLY A 7 -24.94 -13.68 10.91
CA GLY A 7 -24.15 -13.78 9.67
C GLY A 7 -22.70 -13.29 9.83
N LYS A 8 -22.46 -12.24 10.63
CA LYS A 8 -21.10 -11.75 10.93
C LYS A 8 -20.34 -12.71 11.84
N GLU A 9 -21.00 -13.33 12.79
CA GLU A 9 -20.40 -14.33 13.69
C GLU A 9 -20.00 -15.58 12.91
N LEU A 10 -20.87 -16.08 12.03
CA LEU A 10 -20.57 -17.19 11.13
C LEU A 10 -19.37 -16.87 10.23
N LEU A 11 -19.37 -15.70 9.57
CA LEU A 11 -18.27 -15.29 8.69
C LEU A 11 -16.93 -15.15 9.44
N LYS A 12 -16.95 -14.66 10.69
CA LYS A 12 -15.76 -14.60 11.56
C LYS A 12 -15.28 -15.96 12.05
N SER A 13 -16.17 -16.93 12.19
CA SER A 13 -15.81 -18.30 12.61
C SER A 13 -15.13 -19.12 11.51
N GLY A 14 -15.21 -18.67 10.26
CA GLY A 14 -14.54 -19.32 9.15
C GLY A 14 -13.02 -19.19 9.25
N THR A 15 -12.32 -20.27 8.93
CA THR A 15 -10.86 -20.27 8.77
C THR A 15 -10.50 -20.08 7.31
N ILE A 16 -9.52 -19.23 7.03
CA ILE A 16 -8.98 -19.11 5.67
C ILE A 16 -8.06 -20.31 5.43
N ASP A 17 -8.46 -21.21 4.54
CA ASP A 17 -7.62 -22.31 4.05
C ASP A 17 -6.98 -21.93 2.70
N LEU A 18 -5.64 -21.87 2.68
CA LEU A 18 -4.84 -21.58 1.49
C LEU A 18 -4.14 -22.82 0.93
N SER A 19 -4.48 -24.02 1.41
CA SER A 19 -3.84 -25.29 0.99
C SER A 19 -3.82 -25.50 -0.52
N LEU A 20 -4.90 -25.13 -1.22
CA LEU A 20 -4.97 -25.22 -2.69
C LEU A 20 -4.05 -24.22 -3.41
N LEU A 21 -3.80 -23.05 -2.81
CA LEU A 21 -2.83 -22.09 -3.33
C LEU A 21 -1.41 -22.64 -3.16
N ASP A 22 -1.10 -23.17 -1.99
CA ASP A 22 0.20 -23.80 -1.71
C ASP A 22 0.45 -24.95 -2.70
N GLU A 23 -0.54 -25.83 -2.89
CA GLU A 23 -0.43 -26.93 -3.85
C GLU A 23 -0.22 -26.44 -5.28
N ALA A 24 -0.88 -25.34 -5.68
CA ALA A 24 -0.69 -24.75 -7.00
C ALA A 24 0.71 -24.16 -7.20
N VAL A 25 1.24 -23.46 -6.19
CA VAL A 25 2.61 -22.91 -6.19
C VAL A 25 3.63 -24.04 -6.27
N GLU A 26 3.47 -25.09 -5.45
CA GLU A 26 4.37 -26.25 -5.46
C GLU A 26 4.37 -26.97 -6.80
N ARG A 27 3.19 -27.19 -7.41
CA ARG A 27 3.11 -27.78 -8.76
C ARG A 27 3.82 -26.93 -9.81
N MET A 28 3.74 -25.60 -9.72
CA MET A 28 4.44 -24.71 -10.64
C MET A 28 5.96 -24.74 -10.42
N CYS A 29 6.42 -24.59 -9.18
CA CYS A 29 7.83 -24.67 -8.82
C CYS A 29 8.44 -26.01 -9.26
N THR A 30 7.74 -27.12 -9.02
CA THR A 30 8.14 -28.47 -9.45
C THR A 30 8.35 -28.53 -10.97
N LYS A 31 7.40 -28.02 -11.77
CA LYS A 31 7.56 -27.99 -13.24
C LYS A 31 8.80 -27.23 -13.69
N LEU A 32 9.12 -26.10 -13.04
CA LEU A 32 10.32 -25.33 -13.34
C LEU A 32 11.61 -26.06 -12.90
N MET A 33 11.57 -26.75 -11.76
CA MET A 33 12.68 -27.55 -11.23
C MET A 33 13.10 -28.68 -12.19
N TYR A 34 12.15 -29.28 -12.92
CA TYR A 34 12.41 -30.32 -13.92
C TYR A 34 12.99 -29.77 -15.25
N THR A 35 13.31 -28.49 -15.36
CA THR A 35 13.95 -27.89 -16.54
C THR A 35 15.48 -27.78 -16.38
N PHE A 36 16.20 -27.49 -17.47
CA PHE A 36 17.63 -27.18 -17.36
C PHE A 36 17.83 -25.79 -16.72
N PRO A 37 18.54 -25.68 -15.58
CA PRO A 37 18.58 -24.45 -14.78
C PRO A 37 19.16 -23.25 -15.53
N ASN A 38 20.19 -23.46 -16.35
CA ASN A 38 20.78 -22.38 -17.16
C ASN A 38 19.85 -21.88 -18.27
N CYS A 39 19.08 -22.77 -18.89
CA CYS A 39 18.10 -22.42 -19.92
C CYS A 39 16.90 -21.67 -19.32
N LEU A 40 16.45 -22.08 -18.12
CA LEU A 40 15.41 -21.38 -17.37
C LEU A 40 15.84 -19.95 -17.03
N SER A 41 17.05 -19.77 -16.49
CA SER A 41 17.62 -18.46 -16.21
C SER A 41 17.67 -17.59 -17.46
N MET A 42 18.20 -18.12 -18.57
CA MET A 42 18.24 -17.38 -19.84
C MET A 42 16.84 -16.94 -20.31
N THR A 43 15.85 -17.83 -20.20
CA THR A 43 14.45 -17.55 -20.56
C THR A 43 13.88 -16.41 -19.70
N ILE A 44 14.05 -16.49 -18.38
CA ILE A 44 13.58 -15.45 -17.44
C ILE A 44 14.24 -14.10 -17.75
N HIS A 45 15.57 -14.08 -17.94
CA HIS A 45 16.29 -12.85 -18.27
C HIS A 45 15.83 -12.27 -19.60
N SER A 46 15.62 -13.10 -20.61
CA SER A 46 15.15 -12.67 -21.92
C SER A 46 13.75 -12.07 -21.88
N LEU A 47 12.82 -12.70 -21.15
CA LEU A 47 11.47 -12.17 -20.94
C LEU A 47 11.48 -10.82 -20.19
N ARG A 48 12.41 -10.65 -19.25
CA ARG A 48 12.50 -9.43 -18.45
C ARG A 48 13.11 -8.23 -19.16
N LYS A 49 13.81 -8.41 -20.29
CA LYS A 49 14.55 -7.33 -20.99
C LYS A 49 13.72 -6.05 -21.17
N LYS A 50 12.51 -6.17 -21.74
CA LYS A 50 11.63 -5.02 -21.97
C LYS A 50 11.20 -4.33 -20.66
N LYS A 51 10.88 -5.12 -19.63
CA LYS A 51 10.49 -4.58 -18.32
C LYS A 51 11.67 -3.90 -17.63
N LEU A 52 12.87 -4.48 -17.73
CA LEU A 52 14.08 -3.95 -17.11
C LEU A 52 14.50 -2.62 -17.75
N GLU A 53 14.37 -2.48 -19.07
CA GLU A 53 14.68 -1.22 -19.75
C GLU A 53 13.87 -0.05 -19.17
N HIS A 54 12.56 -0.22 -19.02
CA HIS A 54 11.73 0.81 -18.40
C HIS A 54 11.97 0.92 -16.90
N TRP A 55 12.17 -0.19 -16.19
CA TRP A 55 12.48 -0.17 -14.76
C TRP A 55 13.73 0.65 -14.45
N ASP A 56 14.84 0.38 -15.15
CA ASP A 56 16.10 1.08 -14.91
C ASP A 56 16.03 2.56 -15.28
N LYS A 57 15.24 2.93 -16.30
CA LYS A 57 14.97 4.34 -16.64
C LYS A 57 14.13 5.08 -15.59
N ASN A 58 13.33 4.39 -14.78
CA ASN A 58 12.33 5.04 -13.90
C ASN A 58 12.54 4.81 -12.40
N LYS A 59 13.32 3.81 -11.99
CA LYS A 59 13.45 3.44 -10.57
C LYS A 59 14.01 4.57 -9.70
N GLU A 60 14.95 5.35 -10.21
CA GLU A 60 15.59 6.43 -9.45
C GLU A 60 14.62 7.58 -9.18
N THR A 61 13.91 8.05 -10.21
CA THR A 61 12.91 9.12 -10.04
C THR A 61 11.75 8.66 -9.16
N SER A 62 11.33 7.40 -9.29
CA SER A 62 10.28 6.82 -8.42
C SER A 62 10.73 6.73 -6.96
N ARG A 63 12.00 6.35 -6.72
CA ARG A 63 12.60 6.30 -5.38
C ARG A 63 12.68 7.69 -4.76
N GLU A 64 13.11 8.69 -5.52
CA GLU A 64 13.22 10.08 -5.06
C GLU A 64 11.84 10.69 -4.79
N TRP A 65 10.89 10.47 -5.69
CA TRP A 65 9.50 10.87 -5.50
C TRP A 65 8.91 10.26 -4.23
N LEU A 66 9.13 8.95 -4.00
CA LEU A 66 8.67 8.27 -2.80
C LEU A 66 9.30 8.88 -1.54
N ALA A 67 10.63 9.11 -1.54
CA ALA A 67 11.33 9.68 -0.40
C ALA A 67 10.84 11.11 -0.08
N LEU A 68 10.62 11.94 -1.10
CA LEU A 68 10.09 13.29 -0.94
C LEU A 68 8.68 13.25 -0.31
N ASN A 69 7.79 12.45 -0.90
CA ASN A 69 6.38 12.45 -0.50
C ASN A 69 6.15 11.81 0.87
N MET A 70 6.96 10.79 1.24
CA MET A 70 6.89 10.10 2.53
C MET A 70 7.28 10.99 3.72
N MET A 71 7.89 12.15 3.49
CA MET A 71 8.15 13.14 4.53
C MET A 71 7.01 14.18 4.65
N THR A 72 6.09 14.21 3.69
CA THR A 72 5.09 15.28 3.51
C THR A 72 3.68 14.71 3.34
N GLU A 73 3.07 14.85 2.16
CA GLU A 73 1.66 14.52 1.92
C GLU A 73 1.35 13.04 2.14
N ALA A 74 2.24 12.12 1.78
CA ALA A 74 2.02 10.69 2.04
C ALA A 74 2.04 10.40 3.54
N LYS A 75 2.95 11.01 4.31
CA LYS A 75 2.99 10.85 5.77
C LYS A 75 1.64 11.26 6.38
N ALA A 76 1.10 12.39 5.97
CA ALA A 76 -0.20 12.87 6.45
C ALA A 76 -1.36 11.98 5.98
N GLY A 77 -1.40 11.65 4.68
CA GLY A 77 -2.46 10.87 4.06
C GLY A 77 -2.55 9.43 4.59
N PHE A 78 -1.42 8.72 4.68
CA PHE A 78 -1.41 7.33 5.19
C PHE A 78 -1.85 7.26 6.64
N ARG A 79 -1.46 8.24 7.46
CA ARG A 79 -1.89 8.31 8.86
C ARG A 79 -3.36 8.64 8.97
N ALA A 80 -3.86 9.63 8.24
CA ALA A 80 -5.30 9.92 8.18
C ALA A 80 -6.11 8.69 7.75
N PHE A 81 -5.63 7.94 6.76
CA PHE A 81 -6.32 6.73 6.29
C PHE A 81 -6.35 5.60 7.33
N ASN A 82 -5.22 5.38 8.02
CA ASN A 82 -5.05 4.27 8.95
C ASN A 82 -5.60 4.57 10.36
N GLU A 83 -5.32 5.77 10.86
CA GLU A 83 -5.59 6.21 12.24
C GLU A 83 -6.86 7.07 12.33
N GLY A 84 -7.38 7.58 11.21
CA GLY A 84 -8.60 8.38 11.17
C GLY A 84 -9.86 7.58 11.55
N PRO A 85 -10.90 8.27 12.04
CA PRO A 85 -12.17 7.63 12.38
C PRO A 85 -12.82 6.97 11.15
N LYS A 86 -13.69 5.99 11.37
CA LYS A 86 -14.28 5.18 10.27
C LYS A 86 -15.01 6.03 9.22
N ASP A 87 -15.59 7.13 9.64
CA ASP A 87 -16.35 8.09 8.85
C ASP A 87 -15.51 9.22 8.25
N ASN A 88 -14.23 9.36 8.64
CA ASN A 88 -13.33 10.33 8.02
C ASN A 88 -11.87 9.85 8.04
N ARG A 89 -11.35 9.57 6.85
CA ARG A 89 -10.02 8.99 6.60
C ARG A 89 -9.15 9.84 5.69
N GLU A 90 -9.54 11.11 5.51
CA GLU A 90 -8.87 12.04 4.62
C GLU A 90 -8.34 13.25 5.40
N VAL A 91 -7.22 13.80 4.94
CA VAL A 91 -6.69 15.06 5.47
C VAL A 91 -7.52 16.23 4.98
N ASP A 92 -7.55 17.33 5.74
CA ASP A 92 -8.13 18.58 5.26
C ASP A 92 -7.21 19.23 4.21
N PHE A 93 -7.50 18.95 2.94
CA PHE A 93 -6.73 19.46 1.81
C PHE A 93 -6.85 20.98 1.61
N VAL A 94 -7.94 21.61 2.08
CA VAL A 94 -8.08 23.07 1.98
C VAL A 94 -7.19 23.70 3.03
N ARG A 95 -7.26 23.23 4.28
CA ARG A 95 -6.41 23.73 5.36
C ARG A 95 -4.94 23.50 5.09
N LEU A 96 -4.56 22.33 4.56
CA LEU A 96 -3.18 22.06 4.13
C LEU A 96 -2.68 23.12 3.14
N ARG A 97 -3.44 23.44 2.09
CA ARG A 97 -3.02 24.43 1.10
C ARG A 97 -2.89 25.83 1.68
N GLN A 98 -3.76 26.21 2.62
CA GLN A 98 -3.67 27.49 3.33
C GLN A 98 -2.39 27.57 4.17
N LEU A 99 -2.08 26.55 4.97
CA LEU A 99 -0.87 26.49 5.79
C LEU A 99 0.41 26.51 4.94
N LEU A 100 0.42 25.79 3.81
CA LEU A 100 1.56 25.84 2.89
C LEU A 100 1.72 27.22 2.24
N ALA A 101 0.61 27.91 1.89
CA ALA A 101 0.66 29.27 1.35
C ALA A 101 1.15 30.31 2.37
N GLU A 102 0.90 30.07 3.66
CA GLU A 102 1.43 30.84 4.78
C GLU A 102 2.91 30.51 5.10
N GLY A 103 3.49 29.49 4.45
CA GLY A 103 4.90 29.11 4.62
C GLY A 103 5.18 28.19 5.81
N HIS A 104 4.16 27.51 6.36
CA HIS A 104 4.37 26.53 7.43
C HIS A 104 5.19 25.34 6.93
N GLU A 105 6.12 24.88 7.78
CA GLU A 105 6.95 23.71 7.51
C GLU A 105 6.19 22.39 7.70
N TRP A 106 6.62 21.35 7.00
CA TRP A 106 6.15 19.98 7.21
C TRP A 106 6.67 19.42 8.54
N ASN A 107 5.94 19.71 9.62
CA ASN A 107 6.23 19.21 10.97
C ASN A 107 5.00 18.50 11.57
N ASP A 108 5.16 17.96 12.77
CA ASP A 108 4.09 17.20 13.43
C ASP A 108 2.92 18.09 13.88
N ASP A 109 3.10 19.41 14.00
CA ASP A 109 2.01 20.34 14.31
C ASP A 109 1.12 20.57 13.08
N LEU A 110 1.71 20.79 11.90
CA LEU A 110 0.97 20.86 10.64
C LEU A 110 0.18 19.58 10.39
N ILE A 111 0.80 18.41 10.58
CA ILE A 111 0.13 17.11 10.39
C ILE A 111 -1.04 16.95 11.37
N ARG A 112 -0.87 17.35 12.64
CA ARG A 112 -1.95 17.32 13.64
C ARG A 112 -3.11 18.22 13.25
N GLU A 113 -2.80 19.42 12.77
CA GLU A 113 -3.77 20.44 12.38
C GLU A 113 -4.66 20.00 11.20
N ILE A 114 -4.12 19.23 10.25
CA ILE A 114 -4.88 18.78 9.06
C ILE A 114 -5.46 17.37 9.18
N SER A 115 -5.03 16.58 10.18
CA SER A 115 -5.43 15.18 10.29
C SER A 115 -6.77 15.01 11.02
N PRO A 116 -7.68 14.15 10.51
CA PRO A 116 -9.00 13.95 11.10
C PRO A 116 -8.94 13.27 12.48
N GLN A 117 -7.87 12.55 12.79
CA GLN A 117 -7.73 11.83 14.06
C GLN A 117 -7.58 12.74 15.29
N TYR A 118 -7.22 14.01 15.09
CA TYR A 118 -7.04 15.00 16.16
C TYR A 118 -8.18 16.03 16.23
N LYS A 119 -9.15 15.94 15.33
CA LYS A 119 -10.33 16.79 15.37
C LYS A 119 -11.35 16.17 16.32
N VAL A 120 -11.80 16.97 17.29
CA VAL A 120 -12.85 16.56 18.22
C VAL A 120 -14.13 16.36 17.41
N LYS A 121 -14.81 15.22 17.59
CA LYS A 121 -16.18 15.04 17.11
C LYS A 121 -17.07 15.95 17.96
N ASP A 122 -17.68 16.95 17.33
CA ASP A 122 -18.88 17.60 17.87
C ASP A 122 -20.05 16.60 17.90
#